data_AF-A0A437LZC6-F1
#
_entry.id   AF-A0A437LZC6-F1
#
_cell.length_a   1.000
_cell.length_b   1.000
_cell.length_c   1.000
_cell.angle_alpha   90.00
_cell.angle_beta   90.00
_cell.angle_gamma   90.00
#
_symmetry.space_group_name_H-M   'P 1'
#
loop_
_entity.id
_entity.type
_entity.pdbx_description
1 polymer ?
#
loop_
_entity_poly.entity_id
_entity_poly.type
_entity_poly.pdbx_seq_one_letter_code
_entity_poly.pdbx_strand_id
1 'polypeptide(L)'
;MPAAEVQRAVYALPLDLHQEIRAYMAQCGLRNETEAVRRLLRLALSTSEKPEALAQRLAREIRTLGLRPAFSAVLACHPLFTEARFFDAERALVFKTTNGAMFRVSAGRVEPVQKEASE
;
A
#
# COMPACT_ATOMS: atom_id res chain seq x y z
N MET A 1 -8.83 -22.58 -4.60
CA MET A 1 -8.62 -21.18 -4.17
C MET A 1 -10.00 -20.56 -3.98
N PRO A 2 -10.33 -19.98 -2.82
CA PRO A 2 -11.64 -19.36 -2.63
C PRO A 2 -11.76 -18.17 -3.60
N ALA A 3 -12.87 -18.10 -4.33
CA ALA A 3 -13.19 -16.97 -5.19
C ALA A 3 -13.28 -15.72 -4.32
N ALA A 4 -12.53 -14.68 -4.65
CA ALA A 4 -12.66 -13.39 -3.97
C ALA A 4 -14.13 -12.94 -4.08
N GLU A 5 -14.76 -12.63 -2.96
CA GLU A 5 -16.13 -12.09 -2.95
C GLU A 5 -16.13 -10.76 -3.71
N VAL A 6 -16.85 -10.70 -4.83
CA VAL A 6 -16.95 -9.51 -5.68
C VAL A 6 -18.32 -8.88 -5.50
N GLN A 7 -18.36 -7.67 -4.94
CA GLN A 7 -19.57 -6.84 -4.91
C GLN A 7 -19.60 -5.91 -6.14
N ARG A 8 -20.75 -5.81 -6.81
CA ARG A 8 -20.96 -4.89 -7.95
C ARG A 8 -21.63 -3.61 -7.45
N ALA A 9 -21.05 -2.47 -7.79
CA ALA A 9 -21.60 -1.13 -7.53
C ALA A 9 -21.55 -0.31 -8.82
N VAL A 10 -22.53 0.58 -9.02
CA VAL A 10 -22.64 1.45 -10.20
C VAL A 10 -22.48 2.90 -9.73
N TYR A 11 -21.56 3.63 -10.36
CA TYR A 11 -21.25 5.03 -10.03
C TYR A 11 -21.43 5.91 -11.26
N ALA A 12 -21.98 7.10 -11.07
CA ALA A 12 -21.96 8.15 -12.09
C ALA A 12 -20.62 8.89 -12.00
N LEU A 13 -19.88 8.94 -13.11
CA LEU A 13 -18.61 9.64 -13.21
C LEU A 13 -18.73 10.83 -14.18
N PRO A 14 -18.07 11.97 -13.88
CA PRO A 14 -17.90 13.05 -14.84
C PRO A 14 -17.29 12.57 -16.16
N LEU A 15 -17.66 13.20 -17.28
CA LEU A 15 -17.21 12.80 -18.61
C LEU A 15 -15.68 12.85 -18.74
N ASP A 16 -15.06 13.87 -18.16
CA ASP A 16 -13.61 14.06 -18.20
C ASP A 16 -12.86 12.90 -17.52
N LEU A 17 -13.37 12.41 -16.38
CA LEU A 17 -12.82 11.24 -15.69
C LEU A 17 -12.94 9.95 -16.53
N HIS A 18 -14.02 9.80 -17.30
CA HIS A 18 -14.12 8.68 -18.25
C HIS A 18 -13.06 8.77 -19.35
N GLN A 19 -12.73 9.98 -19.82
CA GLN A 19 -11.68 10.18 -20.81
C GLN A 19 -10.30 9.83 -20.23
N GLU A 20 -10.02 10.22 -19.00
CA GLU A 20 -8.78 9.86 -18.29
C GLU A 20 -8.64 8.34 -18.10
N ILE A 21 -9.73 7.65 -17.72
CA ILE A 21 -9.72 6.18 -17.59
C ILE A 21 -9.40 5.53 -18.94
N ARG A 22 -9.97 6.01 -20.05
CA ARG A 22 -9.68 5.51 -21.39
C ARG A 22 -8.23 5.78 -21.82
N ALA A 23 -7.70 6.95 -21.49
CA ALA A 23 -6.28 7.26 -21.74
C ALA A 23 -5.36 6.30 -20.97
N TYR A 24 -5.67 6.04 -19.69
CA TYR A 24 -4.95 5.07 -18.86
C TYR A 24 -5.04 3.64 -19.43
N MET A 25 -6.21 3.23 -19.92
CA MET A 25 -6.38 1.95 -20.60
C MET A 25 -5.48 1.81 -21.83
N ALA A 26 -5.44 2.85 -22.68
CA ALA A 26 -4.61 2.85 -23.87
C ALA A 26 -3.11 2.77 -23.54
N GLN A 27 -2.67 3.56 -22.55
CA GLN A 27 -1.28 3.55 -22.07
C GLN A 27 -0.87 2.19 -21.49
N CYS A 28 -1.75 1.54 -20.73
CA CYS A 28 -1.47 0.27 -20.06
C CYS A 28 -1.83 -0.97 -20.89
N GLY A 29 -2.33 -0.80 -22.13
CA GLY A 29 -2.78 -1.90 -22.98
C GLY A 29 -3.97 -2.69 -22.40
N LEU A 30 -4.81 -2.06 -21.57
CA LEU A 30 -5.93 -2.72 -20.90
C LEU A 30 -7.15 -2.76 -21.82
N ARG A 31 -7.75 -3.94 -21.97
CA ARG A 31 -8.98 -4.15 -22.76
C ARG A 31 -10.27 -3.99 -21.96
N ASN A 32 -10.18 -3.95 -20.63
CA ASN A 32 -11.33 -3.91 -19.74
C ASN A 32 -11.29 -2.65 -18.86
N GLU A 33 -12.31 -1.82 -18.99
CA GLU A 33 -12.48 -0.60 -18.18
C GLU A 33 -12.64 -0.91 -16.70
N THR A 34 -13.27 -2.03 -16.34
CA THR A 34 -13.39 -2.47 -14.95
C THR A 34 -12.03 -2.78 -14.33
N GLU A 35 -11.10 -3.35 -15.09
CA GLU A 35 -9.74 -3.65 -14.62
C GLU A 35 -8.91 -2.36 -14.48
N ALA A 36 -9.08 -1.42 -15.41
CA ALA A 36 -8.47 -0.09 -15.31
C ALA A 36 -8.97 0.67 -14.07
N VAL A 37 -10.28 0.73 -13.87
CA VAL A 37 -10.90 1.36 -12.69
C VAL A 37 -10.43 0.68 -11.40
N ARG A 38 -10.35 -0.65 -11.36
CA ARG A 38 -9.83 -1.38 -10.20
C ARG A 38 -8.39 -0.99 -9.86
N ARG A 39 -7.51 -0.89 -10.87
CA ARG A 39 -6.12 -0.47 -10.67
C ARG A 39 -6.02 0.97 -10.21
N LEU A 40 -6.73 1.88 -10.85
CA LEU A 40 -6.77 3.30 -10.49
C LEU A 40 -7.31 3.51 -9.07
N LEU A 41 -8.41 2.84 -8.71
CA LEU A 41 -8.96 2.88 -7.35
C LEU A 41 -7.99 2.29 -6.33
N ARG A 42 -7.32 1.17 -6.64
CA ARG A 42 -6.28 0.62 -5.75
C ARG A 42 -5.13 1.61 -5.56
N LEU A 43 -4.67 2.25 -6.63
CA LEU A 43 -3.61 3.26 -6.57
C LEU A 43 -4.08 4.46 -5.73
N ALA A 44 -5.26 5.02 -6.01
CA ALA A 44 -5.81 6.14 -5.26
C ALA A 44 -6.02 5.81 -3.78
N LEU A 45 -6.55 4.63 -3.46
CA LEU A 45 -6.73 4.18 -2.08
C LEU A 45 -5.40 3.94 -1.38
N SER A 46 -4.39 3.38 -2.07
CA SER A 46 -3.04 3.24 -1.51
C SER A 46 -2.32 4.58 -1.33
N THR A 47 -2.67 5.59 -2.13
CA THR A 47 -2.12 6.95 -2.01
C THR A 47 -2.81 7.73 -0.89
N SER A 48 -4.07 7.41 -0.58
CA SER A 48 -4.84 7.95 0.55
C SER A 48 -4.61 7.18 1.86
N GLU A 49 -3.92 6.03 1.80
CA GLU A 49 -3.61 5.22 2.97
C GLU A 49 -2.66 6.03 3.87
N LYS A 50 -3.14 6.43 5.05
CA LYS A 50 -2.29 7.13 6.03
C LYS A 50 -1.11 6.22 6.42
N PRO A 51 0.07 6.77 6.73
CA PRO A 51 1.24 5.98 7.11
C PRO A 51 0.97 4.98 8.24
N GLU A 52 0.09 5.32 9.18
CA GLU A 52 -0.32 4.46 10.28
C GLU A 52 -1.12 3.24 9.80
N ALA A 53 -2.00 3.43 8.81
CA ALA A 53 -2.77 2.33 8.23
C ALA A 53 -1.86 1.37 7.44
N LEU A 54 -0.89 1.92 6.69
CA LEU A 54 0.15 1.14 6.01
C LEU A 54 0.96 0.30 7.01
N ALA A 55 1.37 0.89 8.13
CA ALA A 55 2.10 0.19 9.19
C ALA A 55 1.26 -0.92 9.85
N GLN A 56 -0.03 -0.66 10.12
CA GLN A 56 -0.95 -1.66 10.67
C GLN A 56 -1.20 -2.82 9.71
N ARG A 57 -1.33 -2.54 8.41
CA ARG A 57 -1.47 -3.56 7.37
C ARG A 57 -0.21 -4.42 7.30
N LEU A 58 0.97 -3.81 7.30
CA LEU A 58 2.23 -4.54 7.35
C LEU A 58 2.34 -5.44 8.60
N ALA A 59 1.98 -4.94 9.78
CA ALA A 59 2.01 -5.71 11.02
C ALA A 59 1.12 -6.97 10.95
N ARG A 60 -0.01 -6.86 10.26
CA ARG A 60 -0.95 -7.96 10.01
C ARG A 60 -0.34 -8.99 9.07
N GLU A 61 0.22 -8.55 7.95
CA GLU A 61 0.85 -9.43 6.96
C GLU A 61 2.10 -10.12 7.49
N ILE A 62 2.85 -9.50 8.42
CA ILE A 62 3.99 -10.15 9.07
C ILE A 62 3.54 -11.37 9.88
N ARG A 63 2.36 -11.33 10.52
CA ARG A 63 1.83 -12.48 11.28
C ARG A 63 1.49 -13.66 10.38
N THR A 64 1.04 -13.41 9.15
CA THR A 64 0.55 -14.43 8.22
C THR A 64 1.65 -14.96 7.31
N LEU A 65 2.46 -14.07 6.74
CA LEU A 65 3.43 -14.38 5.69
C LEU A 65 4.89 -14.37 6.18
N GLY A 66 5.14 -13.83 7.37
CA GLY A 66 6.49 -13.54 7.84
C GLY A 66 7.05 -12.24 7.24
N LEU A 67 8.22 -11.84 7.71
CA LEU A 67 8.68 -10.46 7.64
C LEU A 67 9.07 -10.00 6.23
N ARG A 68 9.89 -10.78 5.52
CA ARG A 68 10.33 -10.46 4.14
C ARG A 68 9.21 -10.59 3.10
N PRO A 69 8.37 -11.63 3.13
CA PRO A 69 7.22 -11.72 2.22
C PRO A 69 6.21 -10.59 2.44
N ALA A 70 5.91 -10.23 3.70
CA ALA A 70 5.02 -9.12 4.02
C ALA A 70 5.57 -7.77 3.52
N PHE A 71 6.88 -7.53 3.68
CA PHE A 71 7.53 -6.35 3.12
C PHE A 71 7.34 -6.26 1.60
N SER A 72 7.59 -7.35 0.88
CA SER A 72 7.43 -7.38 -0.59
C SER A 72 5.98 -7.15 -1.01
N ALA A 73 5.01 -7.65 -0.24
CA ALA A 73 3.59 -7.53 -0.56
C ALA A 73 3.00 -6.15 -0.25
N VAL A 74 3.53 -5.45 0.76
CA VAL A 74 2.94 -4.22 1.29
C VAL A 74 3.76 -2.97 0.98
N LEU A 75 5.09 -3.02 1.11
CA LEU A 75 5.96 -1.83 1.05
C LEU A 75 6.74 -1.69 -0.26
N ALA A 76 7.16 -2.79 -0.90
CA ALA A 76 8.09 -2.74 -2.03
C ALA A 76 7.62 -1.90 -3.24
N CYS A 77 6.31 -1.69 -3.39
CA CYS A 77 5.74 -0.84 -4.44
C CYS A 77 4.82 0.27 -3.88
N HIS A 78 4.91 0.57 -2.58
CA HIS A 78 4.02 1.57 -1.98
C HIS A 78 4.52 3.00 -2.25
N PRO A 79 3.68 3.92 -2.73
CA PRO A 79 4.11 5.29 -3.07
C PRO A 79 4.59 6.09 -1.86
N LEU A 80 4.10 5.75 -0.66
CA LEU A 80 4.57 6.36 0.58
C LEU A 80 5.87 5.75 1.11
N PHE A 81 6.39 4.66 0.54
CA PHE A 81 7.60 4.00 1.06
C PHE A 81 8.87 4.66 0.52
N THR A 82 9.89 4.83 1.37
CA THR A 82 11.19 5.38 0.98
C THR A 82 12.34 4.42 1.27
N GLU A 83 12.44 3.96 2.51
CA GLU A 83 13.54 3.08 2.95
C GLU A 83 13.07 2.12 4.05
N ALA A 84 13.69 0.95 4.13
CA ALA A 84 13.48 -0.02 5.19
C ALA A 84 14.81 -0.58 5.72
N ARG A 85 14.84 -0.85 7.03
CA ARG A 85 15.88 -1.60 7.71
C ARG A 85 15.27 -2.81 8.41
N PHE A 86 15.90 -3.97 8.20
CA PHE A 86 15.49 -5.24 8.79
C PHE A 86 16.31 -5.51 10.05
N PHE A 87 15.63 -5.86 11.14
CA PHE A 87 16.22 -6.27 12.40
C PHE A 87 15.85 -7.73 12.65
N ASP A 88 16.62 -8.64 12.06
CA ASP A 88 16.33 -10.08 12.09
C ASP A 88 16.32 -10.65 13.53
N ALA A 89 17.19 -10.14 14.42
CA ALA A 89 17.26 -10.54 15.82
C ALA A 89 15.95 -10.26 16.60
N GLU A 90 15.24 -9.19 16.24
CA GLU A 90 14.02 -8.74 16.91
C GLU A 90 12.76 -9.08 16.11
N ARG A 91 12.92 -9.71 14.93
CA ARG A 91 11.86 -9.93 13.95
C ARG A 91 11.06 -8.64 13.70
N ALA A 92 11.79 -7.54 13.52
CA ALA A 92 11.23 -6.22 13.31
C ALA A 92 11.73 -5.57 12.01
N LEU A 93 10.93 -4.68 11.46
CA LEU A 93 11.26 -3.84 10.32
C LEU A 93 11.04 -2.38 10.73
N VAL A 94 12.03 -1.53 10.50
CA VAL A 94 11.81 -0.08 10.55
C VAL A 94 11.68 0.42 9.11
N PHE A 95 10.62 1.13 8.79
CA PHE A 95 10.48 1.79 7.50
C PHE A 95 10.17 3.27 7.65
N LYS A 96 10.64 4.04 6.67
CA LYS A 96 10.39 5.47 6.56
C LYS A 96 9.47 5.74 5.39
N THR A 97 8.58 6.69 5.59
CA THR A 97 7.67 7.16 4.56
C THR A 97 8.12 8.48 3.93
N THR A 98 7.60 8.78 2.74
CA THR A 98 7.92 9.99 1.96
C THR A 98 7.58 11.30 2.68
N ASN A 99 6.61 11.27 3.60
CA ASN A 99 6.27 12.40 4.46
C ASN A 99 7.15 12.50 5.73
N GLY A 100 8.19 11.68 5.85
CA GLY A 100 9.18 11.72 6.93
C GLY A 100 8.79 10.95 8.21
N ALA A 101 7.61 10.34 8.26
CA ALA A 101 7.25 9.47 9.38
C ALA A 101 8.06 8.16 9.35
N MET A 102 8.33 7.61 10.53
CA MET A 102 9.05 6.35 10.68
C MET A 102 8.26 5.41 11.59
N PHE A 103 8.18 4.16 11.18
CA PHE A 103 7.46 3.13 11.92
C PHE A 103 8.36 1.92 12.11
N ARG A 104 8.43 1.44 13.35
CA ARG A 104 8.94 0.12 13.67
C ARG A 104 7.77 -0.84 13.75
N VAL A 105 7.83 -1.88 12.95
CA VAL A 105 6.79 -2.89 12.85
C VAL A 105 7.36 -4.25 13.18
N SER A 106 6.74 -4.93 14.14
CA SER A 106 6.98 -6.34 14.46
C SER A 106 5.65 -7.08 14.36
N ALA A 107 5.67 -8.42 14.47
CA ALA A 107 4.48 -9.25 14.30
C ALA A 107 3.30 -8.77 15.17
N GLY A 108 2.39 -8.01 14.55
CA GLY A 108 1.23 -7.44 15.25
C GLY A 108 1.42 -6.21 16.10
N ARG A 109 2.59 -5.57 16.10
CA ARG A 109 2.85 -4.33 16.84
C ARG A 109 3.42 -3.28 15.90
N VAL A 110 2.92 -2.05 16.05
CA VAL A 110 3.39 -0.88 15.32
C VAL A 110 3.79 0.17 16.36
N GLU A 111 5.03 0.62 16.28
CA GLU A 111 5.57 1.67 17.13
C GLU A 111 6.01 2.83 16.22
N PRO A 112 5.44 4.04 16.37
CA PRO A 112 5.98 5.21 15.70
C PRO A 112 7.36 5.54 16.29
N VAL A 113 8.37 5.69 15.43
CA VAL A 113 9.70 6.11 15.84
C VAL A 113 9.73 7.63 15.73
N GLN A 114 9.64 8.32 16.87
CA GLN A 114 9.92 9.76 16.90
C GLN A 114 11.40 9.96 16.56
N LYS A 115 11.69 10.88 15.63
CA LYS A 115 13.07 11.34 15.41
C LYS A 115 13.64 11.76 16.76
N GLU A 116 14.72 11.13 17.20
CA GLU A 116 15.68 11.85 18.03
C GLU A 116 16.16 13.02 17.19
N ALA A 117 15.88 14.23 17.69
CA ALA A 117 16.64 15.40 17.34
C ALA A 117 18.07 15.14 17.82
N SER A 118 19.01 15.10 16.89
CA SER A 118 20.46 15.20 17.13
C SER A 118 21.02 15.69 15.80
N GLU A 119 21.08 17.01 15.62
CA GLU A 119 22.16 17.94 16.01
C GLU A 119 23.12 18.13 14.83
#